data_AF-A0AAW7XY44-F1
#
_entry.id   AF-A0AAW7XY44-F1
#
_cell.length_a   1.000
_cell.length_b   1.000
_cell.length_c   1.000
_cell.angle_alpha   90.00
_cell.angle_beta   90.00
_cell.angle_gamma   90.00
#
_symmetry.space_group_name_H-M   'P 1'
#
loop_
_entity.id
_entity.type
_entity.pdbx_description
1 polymer ?
#
loop_
_entity_poly.entity_id
_entity_poly.type
_entity_poly.pdbx_seq_one_letter_code
_entity_poly.pdbx_strand_id
1 'polypeptide(L)'
;MTSKNPTAAILIIGDEILSGRTRDANMYHLAGELTRAGIDLKEARVVSDDRAAIVEAVRALSAKYTHVFTSGGIGPTHDDITADCIAEAFGRTIDVRDDAKALLSAHYEGRGVEFNEARMRMARIPEGAVLIENPVSIAPGFSVENVHVMAGVPNIFSAMVAGLLPTLTGGKPLLSQTYRINRPESAVAQPLGTLAEKYPALSMGSYPFVQNGAYGTNIVIRGQDGALVEAAMMELAKLFPADEQG
;
A
#
# COMPACT_ATOMS: atom_id res chain seq x y z
N MET A 1 -16.73 22.34 -1.73
CA MET A 1 -15.31 21.92 -1.68
C MET A 1 -15.28 20.55 -1.05
N THR A 2 -15.27 19.50 -1.87
CA THR A 2 -15.21 18.10 -1.42
C THR A 2 -13.84 17.86 -0.79
N SER A 3 -13.82 17.53 0.51
CA SER A 3 -12.60 17.11 1.20
C SER A 3 -11.97 15.96 0.41
N LYS A 4 -10.74 16.17 -0.08
CA LYS A 4 -9.99 15.21 -0.88
C LYS A 4 -9.29 14.27 0.09
N ASN A 5 -9.53 12.96 -0.02
CA ASN A 5 -8.87 11.95 0.82
C ASN A 5 -7.34 12.15 0.81
N PRO A 6 -6.66 11.91 1.95
CA PRO A 6 -5.21 11.81 1.99
C PRO A 6 -4.71 10.83 0.93
N THR A 7 -3.57 11.14 0.33
CA THR A 7 -2.97 10.30 -0.71
C THR A 7 -1.80 9.51 -0.17
N ALA A 8 -1.60 8.29 -0.68
CA ALA A 8 -0.48 7.46 -0.32
C ALA A 8 0.29 6.98 -1.56
N ALA A 9 1.56 6.65 -1.34
CA ALA A 9 2.34 5.80 -2.24
C ALA A 9 3.00 4.66 -1.46
N ILE A 10 3.32 3.57 -2.16
CA ILE A 10 4.16 2.49 -1.62
C ILE A 10 5.46 2.38 -2.41
N LEU A 11 6.58 2.30 -1.70
CA LEU A 11 7.91 2.00 -2.22
C LEU A 11 8.32 0.59 -1.77
N ILE A 12 8.33 -0.35 -2.70
CA ILE A 12 8.79 -1.71 -2.48
C ILE A 12 10.29 -1.75 -2.81
N ILE A 13 11.09 -2.24 -1.86
CA ILE A 13 12.55 -2.27 -1.94
C ILE A 13 12.96 -3.74 -1.88
N GLY A 14 13.53 -4.26 -2.96
CA GLY A 14 13.95 -5.66 -3.03
C GLY A 14 14.22 -6.15 -4.45
N ASP A 15 15.45 -6.61 -4.71
CA ASP A 15 15.86 -7.20 -5.99
C ASP A 15 15.07 -8.49 -6.33
N GLU A 16 14.58 -9.22 -5.33
CA GLU A 16 13.75 -10.40 -5.51
C GLU A 16 12.37 -10.08 -6.09
N ILE A 17 11.87 -8.85 -5.89
CA ILE A 17 10.63 -8.38 -6.50
C ILE A 17 10.87 -8.01 -7.96
N LEU A 18 11.96 -7.27 -8.24
CA LEU A 18 12.34 -6.88 -9.61
C LEU A 18 12.69 -8.07 -10.50
N SER A 19 13.32 -9.10 -9.94
CA SER A 19 13.62 -10.35 -10.65
C SER A 19 12.40 -11.27 -10.83
N GLY A 20 11.27 -10.96 -10.19
CA GLY A 20 10.06 -11.79 -10.20
C GLY A 20 10.18 -13.09 -9.39
N ARG A 21 11.25 -13.25 -8.59
CA ARG A 21 11.43 -14.40 -7.69
C ARG A 21 10.35 -14.43 -6.61
N THR A 22 9.95 -13.27 -6.12
CA THR A 22 8.90 -13.11 -5.12
C THR A 22 7.76 -12.28 -5.71
N ARG A 23 6.54 -12.76 -5.54
CA ARG A 23 5.34 -11.98 -5.86
C ARG A 23 5.04 -11.03 -4.70
N ASP A 24 4.96 -9.73 -4.98
CA ASP A 24 4.52 -8.76 -3.98
C ASP A 24 3.09 -9.06 -3.51
N ALA A 25 2.93 -9.16 -2.19
CA ALA A 25 1.63 -9.20 -1.51
C ALA A 25 1.38 -7.97 -0.61
N ASN A 26 2.40 -7.17 -0.35
CA ASN A 26 2.36 -6.07 0.61
C ASN A 26 1.63 -4.86 0.05
N MET A 27 1.85 -4.53 -1.23
CA MET A 27 1.07 -3.51 -1.93
C MET A 27 -0.40 -3.88 -2.00
N TYR A 28 -0.70 -5.15 -2.30
CA TYR A 28 -2.09 -5.62 -2.34
C TYR A 28 -2.79 -5.46 -0.98
N HIS A 29 -2.14 -5.90 0.10
CA HIS A 29 -2.67 -5.74 1.45
C HIS A 29 -2.86 -4.26 1.80
N LEU A 30 -1.82 -3.44 1.62
CA LEU A 30 -1.85 -2.01 1.92
C LEU A 30 -2.97 -1.29 1.16
N ALA A 31 -3.13 -1.57 -0.13
CA ALA A 31 -4.19 -0.95 -0.95
C ALA A 31 -5.59 -1.23 -0.36
N GLY A 32 -5.82 -2.44 0.12
CA GLY A 32 -7.08 -2.82 0.78
C GLY A 32 -7.30 -2.05 2.08
N GLU A 33 -6.30 -2.00 2.97
CA GLU A 33 -6.42 -1.30 4.25
C GLU A 33 -6.59 0.21 4.08
N LEU A 34 -5.80 0.84 3.21
CA LEU A 34 -5.90 2.27 2.93
C LEU A 34 -7.26 2.64 2.33
N THR A 35 -7.81 1.80 1.43
CA THR A 35 -9.15 2.00 0.87
C THR A 35 -10.21 2.06 1.97
N ARG A 36 -10.13 1.16 2.97
CA ARG A 36 -11.06 1.15 4.11
C ARG A 36 -10.87 2.36 5.03
N ALA A 37 -9.64 2.84 5.17
CA ALA A 37 -9.32 4.05 5.92
C ALA A 37 -9.63 5.36 5.16
N GLY A 38 -10.10 5.29 3.91
CA GLY A 38 -10.31 6.48 3.10
C GLY A 38 -9.01 7.22 2.78
N ILE A 39 -7.92 6.47 2.57
CA ILE A 39 -6.63 6.96 2.09
C ILE A 39 -6.43 6.40 0.68
N ASP A 40 -6.18 7.29 -0.28
CA ASP A 40 -6.08 6.90 -1.68
C ASP A 40 -4.64 6.49 -2.02
N LEU A 41 -4.38 5.20 -2.21
CA LEU A 41 -3.10 4.75 -2.78
C LEU A 41 -3.04 5.14 -4.27
N LYS A 42 -2.11 6.02 -4.63
CA LYS A 42 -2.01 6.63 -5.98
C LYS A 42 -0.80 6.15 -6.79
N GLU A 43 0.24 5.64 -6.14
CA GLU A 43 1.45 5.16 -6.82
C GLU A 43 2.06 3.99 -6.05
N ALA A 44 2.51 2.98 -6.79
CA ALA A 44 3.36 1.92 -6.30
C ALA A 44 4.65 1.94 -7.13
N ARG A 45 5.80 1.93 -6.47
CA ARG A 45 7.11 1.94 -7.11
C ARG A 45 7.93 0.79 -6.54
N VAL A 46 8.65 0.08 -7.40
CA VAL A 46 9.59 -0.98 -7.00
C VAL A 46 10.99 -0.51 -7.38
N VAL A 47 11.95 -0.62 -6.46
CA VAL A 47 13.35 -0.28 -6.68
C VAL A 47 14.26 -1.41 -6.18
N SER A 48 15.48 -1.45 -6.71
CA SER A 48 16.53 -2.36 -6.26
C SER A 48 17.04 -1.99 -4.87
N ASP A 49 17.80 -2.89 -4.25
CA ASP A 49 18.55 -2.64 -3.01
C ASP A 49 19.78 -1.75 -3.26
N ASP A 50 19.58 -0.66 -3.99
CA ASP A 50 20.58 0.36 -4.31
C ASP A 50 20.28 1.66 -3.56
N ARG A 51 21.31 2.21 -2.91
CA ARG A 51 21.21 3.43 -2.10
C ARG A 51 20.64 4.61 -2.90
N ALA A 52 21.16 4.87 -4.10
CA ALA A 52 20.74 6.04 -4.88
C ALA A 52 19.29 5.88 -5.33
N ALA A 53 18.90 4.70 -5.78
CA ALA A 53 17.54 4.38 -6.18
C ALA A 53 16.54 4.57 -5.02
N ILE A 54 16.85 4.06 -3.83
CA ILE A 54 15.98 4.21 -2.64
C ILE A 54 15.87 5.69 -2.27
N VAL A 55 16.99 6.41 -2.14
CA VAL A 55 17.00 7.82 -1.73
C VAL A 55 16.23 8.71 -2.71
N GLU A 56 16.42 8.52 -4.01
CA GLU A 56 15.70 9.26 -5.05
C GLU A 56 14.19 8.98 -4.97
N ALA A 57 13.80 7.70 -4.87
CA ALA A 57 12.40 7.31 -4.80
C ALA A 57 11.72 7.86 -3.54
N VAL A 58 12.36 7.78 -2.37
CA VAL A 58 11.84 8.34 -1.12
C VAL A 58 11.59 9.83 -1.26
N ARG A 59 12.57 10.60 -1.75
CA ARG A 59 12.43 12.06 -1.93
C ARG A 59 11.30 12.40 -2.90
N ALA A 60 11.23 11.71 -4.04
CA ALA A 60 10.22 11.95 -5.06
C ALA A 60 8.79 11.64 -4.56
N LEU A 61 8.60 10.51 -3.86
CA LEU A 61 7.30 10.10 -3.35
C LEU A 61 6.86 10.95 -2.16
N SER A 62 7.78 11.22 -1.21
CA SER A 62 7.51 12.01 -0.01
C SER A 62 7.07 13.43 -0.34
N ALA A 63 7.67 14.05 -1.37
CA ALA A 63 7.28 15.38 -1.82
C ALA A 63 5.89 15.45 -2.50
N LYS A 64 5.39 14.32 -3.01
CA LYS A 64 4.17 14.26 -3.85
C LYS A 64 2.93 13.76 -3.10
N TYR A 65 3.11 12.93 -2.08
CA TYR A 65 2.02 12.21 -1.42
C TYR A 65 1.91 12.53 0.08
N THR A 66 0.71 12.38 0.63
CA THR A 66 0.45 12.63 2.05
C THR A 66 1.15 11.59 2.94
N HIS A 67 1.19 10.34 2.49
CA HIS A 67 1.88 9.23 3.17
C HIS A 67 2.71 8.43 2.17
N VAL A 68 3.86 7.94 2.60
CA VAL A 68 4.66 6.98 1.85
C VAL A 68 4.92 5.78 2.74
N PHE A 69 4.61 4.58 2.26
CA PHE A 69 4.89 3.34 2.95
C PHE A 69 6.08 2.68 2.26
N THR A 70 7.08 2.22 3.00
CA THR A 70 8.10 1.35 2.43
C THR A 70 7.87 -0.10 2.84
N SER A 71 8.33 -1.03 2.02
CA SER A 71 8.36 -2.45 2.35
C SER A 71 9.68 -3.04 1.91
N GLY A 72 10.46 -3.53 2.87
CA GLY A 72 11.75 -4.18 2.63
C GLY A 72 12.97 -3.41 3.15
N GLY A 73 14.10 -4.11 3.26
CA GLY A 73 15.41 -3.56 3.57
C GLY A 73 15.64 -3.09 5.02
N ILE A 74 14.93 -3.66 6.01
CA ILE A 74 15.11 -3.34 7.45
C ILE A 74 15.47 -4.53 8.34
N GLY A 75 15.85 -5.66 7.74
CA GLY A 75 16.35 -6.81 8.48
C GLY A 75 17.82 -6.67 8.93
N PRO A 76 18.44 -7.78 9.36
CA PRO A 76 19.80 -7.78 9.89
C PRO A 76 20.89 -7.96 8.82
N THR A 77 20.55 -8.14 7.54
CA THR A 77 21.55 -8.45 6.50
C THR A 77 22.24 -7.19 5.98
N HIS A 78 23.24 -7.37 5.12
CA HIS A 78 24.12 -6.29 4.66
C HIS A 78 23.47 -5.42 3.56
N ASP A 79 22.54 -6.02 2.83
CA ASP A 79 21.63 -5.43 1.84
C ASP A 79 20.42 -4.75 2.48
N ASP A 80 20.13 -4.98 3.77
CA ASP A 80 19.14 -4.21 4.53
C ASP A 80 19.67 -2.79 4.84
N ILE A 81 19.49 -1.88 3.87
CA ILE A 81 20.00 -0.51 3.89
C ILE A 81 18.89 0.56 3.93
N THR A 82 17.61 0.19 4.01
CA THR A 82 16.47 1.14 3.95
C THR A 82 16.57 2.20 5.04
N ALA A 83 16.91 1.82 6.29
CA ALA A 83 16.99 2.78 7.38
C ALA A 83 18.05 3.87 7.15
N ASP A 84 19.23 3.48 6.69
CA ASP A 84 20.32 4.40 6.36
C ASP A 84 19.95 5.30 5.16
N CYS A 85 19.24 4.76 4.16
CA CYS A 85 18.77 5.53 3.00
C CYS A 85 17.69 6.55 3.38
N ILE A 86 16.80 6.20 4.33
CA ILE A 86 15.77 7.13 4.82
C ILE A 86 16.41 8.29 5.59
N ALA A 87 17.41 8.00 6.43
CA ALA A 87 18.19 9.03 7.11
C ALA A 87 18.85 9.99 6.10
N GLU A 88 19.50 9.46 5.06
CA GLU A 88 20.12 10.24 3.99
C GLU A 88 19.10 11.06 3.19
N ALA A 89 17.93 10.48 2.87
CA ALA A 89 16.87 11.15 2.12
C ALA A 89 16.40 12.44 2.82
N PHE A 90 16.32 12.42 4.15
CA PHE A 90 15.88 13.54 4.99
C PHE A 90 17.01 14.33 5.67
N GLY A 91 18.28 14.02 5.37
CA GLY A 91 19.43 14.69 6.00
C GLY A 91 19.50 14.52 7.51
N ARG A 92 19.07 13.36 8.04
CA ARG A 92 19.10 13.01 9.46
C ARG A 92 20.33 12.17 9.79
N THR A 93 20.82 12.28 11.02
CA THR A 93 21.76 11.30 11.57
C THR A 93 21.03 10.00 11.90
N ILE A 94 21.76 8.89 11.95
CA ILE A 94 21.21 7.58 12.29
C ILE A 94 22.22 6.81 13.14
N ASP A 95 21.75 6.29 14.27
CA ASP A 95 22.52 5.44 15.16
C ASP A 95 21.61 4.41 15.86
N VAL A 96 22.21 3.50 16.61
CA VAL A 96 21.50 2.55 17.46
C VAL A 96 20.75 3.32 18.55
N ARG A 97 19.42 3.17 18.56
CA ARG A 97 18.56 3.86 19.53
C ARG A 97 18.22 2.98 20.72
N ASP A 98 18.32 3.53 21.93
CA ASP A 98 18.21 2.77 23.18
C ASP A 98 16.85 2.07 23.36
N ASP A 99 15.75 2.69 22.94
CA ASP A 99 14.40 2.11 23.02
C ASP A 99 14.23 0.91 22.08
N ALA A 100 14.66 1.02 20.83
CA ALA A 100 14.66 -0.08 19.86
C ALA A 100 15.61 -1.22 20.29
N LYS A 101 16.79 -0.85 20.81
CA LYS A 101 17.77 -1.79 21.35
C LYS A 101 17.21 -2.57 22.53
N ALA A 102 16.52 -1.91 23.45
CA ALA A 102 15.92 -2.54 24.63
C ALA A 102 14.85 -3.58 24.23
N LEU A 103 13.99 -3.25 23.27
CA LEU A 103 12.97 -4.18 22.74
C LEU A 103 13.61 -5.45 22.16
N LEU A 104 14.63 -5.28 21.31
CA LEU A 104 15.32 -6.39 20.67
C LEU A 104 16.14 -7.22 21.68
N SER A 105 16.83 -6.58 22.62
CA SER A 105 17.63 -7.26 23.64
C SER A 105 16.74 -8.17 24.50
N ALA A 106 15.64 -7.64 25.02
CA ALA A 106 14.68 -8.42 25.81
C ALA A 106 14.09 -9.60 25.01
N HIS A 107 13.80 -9.40 23.73
CA HIS A 107 13.28 -10.46 22.86
C HIS A 107 14.27 -11.61 22.65
N TYR A 108 15.53 -11.29 22.37
CA TYR A 108 16.57 -12.28 22.12
C TYR A 108 17.00 -13.01 23.41
N GLU A 109 17.12 -12.29 24.53
CA GLU A 109 17.36 -12.87 25.85
C GLU A 109 16.28 -13.88 26.23
N GLY A 110 15.00 -13.54 26.04
CA GLY A 110 13.88 -14.44 26.30
C GLY A 110 13.87 -15.71 25.44
N ARG A 111 14.62 -15.73 24.33
CA ARG A 111 14.80 -16.90 23.45
C ARG A 111 16.12 -17.64 23.68
N GLY A 112 16.97 -17.17 24.59
CA GLY A 112 18.30 -17.73 24.81
C GLY A 112 19.23 -17.56 23.60
N VAL A 113 18.99 -16.54 22.78
CA VAL A 113 19.76 -16.26 21.56
C VAL A 113 20.58 -14.99 21.78
N GLU A 114 21.84 -14.99 21.33
CA GLU A 114 22.73 -13.83 21.46
C GLU A 114 22.24 -12.63 20.63
N PHE A 115 22.22 -11.43 21.19
CA PHE A 115 21.95 -10.22 20.42
C PHE A 115 23.25 -9.65 19.82
N ASN A 116 23.63 -10.16 18.65
CA ASN A 116 24.88 -9.83 17.96
C ASN A 116 24.82 -8.54 17.13
N GLU A 117 25.95 -8.14 16.54
CA GLU A 117 26.07 -6.92 15.72
C GLU A 117 25.11 -6.86 14.53
N ALA A 118 24.88 -7.98 13.84
CA ALA A 118 23.94 -8.04 12.72
C ALA A 118 22.51 -7.70 13.17
N ARG A 119 22.10 -8.23 14.33
CA ARG A 119 20.78 -7.93 14.92
C ARG A 119 20.71 -6.50 15.46
N MET A 120 21.81 -5.97 15.98
CA MET A 120 21.92 -4.57 16.43
C MET A 120 21.64 -3.58 15.30
N ARG A 121 21.90 -3.94 14.03
CA ARG A 121 21.56 -3.10 12.87
C ARG A 121 20.07 -2.76 12.81
N MET A 122 19.19 -3.66 13.23
CA MET A 122 17.73 -3.43 13.27
C MET A 122 17.31 -2.41 14.35
N ALA A 123 18.23 -1.99 15.24
CA ALA A 123 18.03 -0.91 16.19
C ALA A 123 18.57 0.45 15.68
N ARG A 124 19.12 0.51 14.46
CA ARG A 124 19.55 1.77 13.84
C ARG A 124 18.31 2.55 13.38
N ILE A 125 18.03 3.66 14.05
CA ILE A 125 16.83 4.47 13.79
C ILE A 125 17.24 5.91 13.51
N PRO A 126 16.72 6.56 12.45
CA PRO A 126 17.00 7.97 12.19
C PRO A 126 16.57 8.87 13.34
N GLU A 127 17.33 9.95 13.56
CA GLU A 127 17.02 10.96 14.56
C GLU A 127 15.63 11.59 14.33
N GLY A 128 14.84 11.71 15.39
CA GLY A 128 13.47 12.25 15.35
C GLY A 128 12.40 11.27 14.82
N ALA A 129 12.75 10.04 14.49
CA ALA A 129 11.77 9.04 14.05
C ALA A 129 10.86 8.55 15.19
N VAL A 130 9.64 8.15 14.87
CA VAL A 130 8.71 7.49 15.81
C VAL A 130 8.66 6.00 15.51
N LEU A 131 8.83 5.12 16.50
CA LEU A 131 8.79 3.66 16.22
C LEU A 131 7.40 3.23 15.78
N ILE A 132 7.37 2.28 14.86
CA ILE A 132 6.19 1.51 14.52
C ILE A 132 6.37 0.14 15.18
N GLU A 133 5.46 -0.18 16.10
CA GLU A 133 5.49 -1.46 16.78
C GLU A 133 5.36 -2.62 15.80
N ASN A 134 6.15 -3.66 16.05
CA ASN A 134 6.11 -4.91 15.31
C ASN A 134 5.87 -6.05 16.30
N PRO A 135 4.61 -6.48 16.50
CA PRO A 135 4.28 -7.51 17.47
C PRO A 135 4.73 -8.91 17.04
N VAL A 136 5.21 -9.10 15.79
CA VAL A 136 5.55 -10.41 15.24
C VAL A 136 7.03 -10.74 15.46
N SER A 137 7.94 -9.83 15.07
CA SER A 137 9.39 -10.06 15.21
C SER A 137 10.09 -9.11 16.18
N ILE A 138 9.36 -8.20 16.84
CA ILE A 138 9.84 -7.18 17.79
C ILE A 138 10.76 -6.11 17.18
N ALA A 139 11.49 -6.42 16.10
CA ALA A 139 12.26 -5.45 15.32
C ALA A 139 11.33 -4.33 14.80
N PRO A 140 11.43 -3.10 15.35
CA PRO A 140 10.48 -2.06 15.05
C PRO A 140 10.69 -1.50 13.64
N GLY A 141 9.60 -1.08 13.01
CA GLY A 141 9.71 -0.08 11.95
C GLY A 141 9.80 1.31 12.54
N PHE A 142 9.66 2.33 11.69
CA PHE A 142 9.62 3.69 12.17
C PHE A 142 8.98 4.64 11.15
N SER A 143 8.53 5.80 11.62
CA SER A 143 8.06 6.92 10.79
C SER A 143 9.01 8.10 10.89
N VAL A 144 9.36 8.70 9.76
CA VAL A 144 10.09 9.98 9.67
C VAL A 144 9.33 10.87 8.68
N GLU A 145 8.98 12.08 9.10
CA GLU A 145 8.08 12.96 8.35
C GLU A 145 6.79 12.21 7.95
N ASN A 146 6.52 12.05 6.65
CA ASN A 146 5.40 11.30 6.09
C ASN A 146 5.76 9.90 5.58
N VAL A 147 6.96 9.39 5.86
CA VAL A 147 7.42 8.08 5.40
C VAL A 147 7.37 7.06 6.53
N HIS A 148 6.67 5.97 6.30
CA HIS A 148 6.44 4.87 7.23
C HIS A 148 7.22 3.64 6.76
N VAL A 149 8.31 3.32 7.46
CA VAL A 149 9.25 2.27 7.10
C VAL A 149 8.84 0.95 7.75
N MET A 150 8.60 -0.08 6.93
CA MET A 150 8.06 -1.36 7.38
C MET A 150 8.81 -2.56 6.80
N ALA A 151 8.64 -3.72 7.44
CA ALA A 151 9.30 -4.95 7.03
C ALA A 151 8.80 -5.46 5.66
N GLY A 152 9.65 -6.19 4.94
CA GLY A 152 9.29 -6.85 3.67
C GLY A 152 8.46 -8.13 3.86
N VAL A 153 8.53 -8.77 5.02
CA VAL A 153 7.84 -10.05 5.26
C VAL A 153 6.33 -9.81 5.42
N PRO A 154 5.46 -10.48 4.64
CA PRO A 154 4.04 -10.08 4.55
C PRO A 154 3.24 -10.11 5.86
N ASN A 155 3.47 -11.10 6.73
CA ASN A 155 2.77 -11.17 8.01
C ASN A 155 3.21 -10.07 8.99
N ILE A 156 4.50 -9.69 8.96
CA ILE A 156 5.05 -8.60 9.74
C ILE A 156 4.51 -7.27 9.21
N PHE A 157 4.60 -7.04 7.90
CA PHE A 157 4.10 -5.83 7.24
C PHE A 157 2.62 -5.58 7.58
N SER A 158 1.79 -6.61 7.46
CA SER A 158 0.36 -6.51 7.77
C SER A 158 0.09 -6.12 9.24
N ALA A 159 0.86 -6.68 10.17
CA ALA A 159 0.73 -6.34 11.59
C ALA A 159 1.16 -4.88 11.88
N MET A 160 2.22 -4.41 11.23
CA MET A 160 2.70 -3.03 11.36
C MET A 160 1.71 -2.04 10.76
N VAL A 161 1.13 -2.34 9.59
CA VAL A 161 0.05 -1.53 8.99
C VAL A 161 -1.13 -1.44 9.95
N ALA A 162 -1.57 -2.56 10.53
CA ALA A 162 -2.69 -2.58 11.48
C ALA A 162 -2.44 -1.72 12.73
N GLY A 163 -1.19 -1.68 13.23
CA GLY A 163 -0.81 -0.85 14.37
C GLY A 163 -0.68 0.64 14.02
N LEU A 164 -0.15 0.97 12.83
CA LEU A 164 0.04 2.35 12.40
C LEU A 164 -1.26 3.02 11.94
N LEU A 165 -2.10 2.31 11.19
CA LEU A 165 -3.24 2.90 10.48
C LEU A 165 -4.20 3.71 11.38
N PRO A 166 -4.52 3.30 12.62
CA PRO A 166 -5.35 4.10 13.54
C PRO A 166 -4.77 5.47 13.90
N THR A 167 -3.46 5.66 13.74
CA THR A 167 -2.78 6.94 14.00
C THR A 167 -2.83 7.91 12.82
N LEU A 168 -3.19 7.41 11.63
CA LEU A 168 -3.24 8.21 10.41
C LEU A 168 -4.61 8.86 10.25
N THR A 169 -4.63 10.10 9.79
CA THR A 169 -5.90 10.77 9.47
C THR A 169 -6.46 10.15 8.20
N GLY A 170 -7.61 9.48 8.31
CA GLY A 170 -8.36 8.91 7.20
C GLY A 170 -9.33 9.91 6.56
N GLY A 171 -9.98 9.45 5.49
CA GLY A 171 -11.01 10.18 4.77
C GLY A 171 -12.33 9.39 4.69
N LYS A 172 -13.16 9.72 3.70
CA LYS A 172 -14.36 8.91 3.42
C LYS A 172 -13.93 7.63 2.69
N PRO A 173 -14.31 6.44 3.17
CA PRO A 173 -14.00 5.19 2.49
C PRO A 173 -14.54 5.18 1.06
N LEU A 174 -13.83 4.51 0.17
CA LEU A 174 -14.28 4.33 -1.21
C LEU A 174 -15.26 3.17 -1.28
N LEU A 175 -16.51 3.44 -1.65
CA LEU A 175 -17.50 2.42 -1.95
C LEU A 175 -17.20 1.83 -3.33
N SER A 176 -17.37 0.52 -3.50
CA SER A 176 -17.13 -0.17 -4.77
C SER A 176 -18.27 -1.15 -5.01
N GLN A 177 -18.91 -1.06 -6.17
CA GLN A 177 -19.89 -2.05 -6.63
C GLN A 177 -19.45 -2.60 -7.98
N THR A 178 -19.75 -3.88 -8.21
CA THR A 178 -19.40 -4.59 -9.44
C THR A 178 -20.67 -5.09 -10.12
N TYR A 179 -20.81 -4.80 -11.41
CA TYR A 179 -21.87 -5.32 -12.27
C TYR A 179 -21.27 -6.22 -13.35
N ARG A 180 -21.74 -7.46 -13.42
CA ARG A 180 -21.28 -8.43 -14.41
C ARG A 180 -22.12 -8.35 -15.67
N ILE A 181 -21.48 -8.17 -16.82
CA ILE A 181 -22.12 -8.16 -18.14
C ILE A 181 -21.53 -9.30 -18.96
N ASN A 182 -22.36 -10.22 -19.46
CA ASN A 182 -21.91 -11.34 -20.30
C ASN A 182 -21.73 -10.90 -21.78
N ARG A 183 -21.01 -9.80 -21.99
CA ARG A 183 -20.70 -9.21 -23.30
C ARG A 183 -19.22 -8.81 -23.36
N PRO A 184 -18.61 -8.80 -24.55
CA PRO A 184 -17.21 -8.42 -24.68
C PRO A 184 -17.03 -6.93 -24.34
N GLU A 185 -15.84 -6.56 -23.87
CA GLU A 185 -15.55 -5.19 -23.42
C GLU A 185 -15.85 -4.14 -24.50
N SER A 186 -15.57 -4.46 -25.77
CA SER A 186 -15.88 -3.58 -26.91
C SER A 186 -17.36 -3.22 -27.04
N ALA A 187 -18.27 -4.11 -26.62
CA ALA A 187 -19.71 -3.86 -26.63
C ALA A 187 -20.17 -2.95 -25.48
N VAL A 188 -19.34 -2.81 -24.43
CA VAL A 188 -19.64 -2.02 -23.23
C VAL A 188 -18.91 -0.68 -23.22
N ALA A 189 -17.78 -0.58 -23.93
CA ALA A 189 -16.87 0.56 -23.88
C ALA A 189 -17.54 1.92 -24.15
N GLN A 190 -18.30 2.06 -25.24
CA GLN A 190 -18.92 3.34 -25.59
C GLN A 190 -20.03 3.75 -24.60
N PRO A 191 -21.02 2.89 -24.26
CA PRO A 191 -22.00 3.22 -23.23
C PRO A 191 -21.38 3.51 -21.85
N LEU A 192 -20.32 2.79 -21.48
CA LEU A 192 -19.58 3.04 -20.24
C LEU A 192 -18.91 4.41 -20.25
N GLY A 193 -18.33 4.82 -21.38
CA GLY A 193 -17.76 6.16 -21.56
C GLY A 193 -18.79 7.27 -21.32
N THR A 194 -19.97 7.16 -21.97
CA THR A 194 -21.07 8.11 -21.76
C THR A 194 -21.53 8.15 -20.29
N LEU A 195 -21.60 6.98 -19.64
CA LEU A 195 -21.96 6.90 -18.22
C LEU A 195 -20.90 7.57 -17.33
N ALA A 196 -19.61 7.36 -17.61
CA ALA A 196 -18.51 7.98 -16.87
C ALA A 196 -18.51 9.51 -17.02
N GLU A 197 -18.81 10.03 -18.22
CA GLU A 197 -18.98 11.48 -18.45
C GLU A 197 -20.14 12.08 -17.65
N LYS A 198 -21.24 11.34 -17.50
CA LYS A 198 -22.41 11.76 -16.71
C LYS A 198 -22.13 11.79 -15.20
N TYR A 199 -21.25 10.92 -14.72
CA TYR A 199 -20.89 10.80 -13.31
C TYR A 199 -19.40 11.08 -13.06
N PRO A 200 -18.91 12.32 -13.28
CA PRO A 200 -17.48 12.65 -13.20
C PRO A 200 -16.89 12.53 -11.79
N ALA A 201 -17.73 12.40 -10.77
CA ALA A 201 -17.33 12.16 -9.38
C ALA A 201 -17.08 10.67 -9.07
N LEU A 202 -17.41 9.76 -10.00
CA LEU A 202 -17.23 8.33 -9.86
C LEU A 202 -16.08 7.84 -10.75
N SER A 203 -15.37 6.83 -10.26
CA SER A 203 -14.43 6.06 -11.07
C SER A 203 -15.15 4.84 -11.63
N MET A 204 -15.06 4.63 -12.94
CA MET A 204 -15.64 3.47 -13.61
C MET A 204 -14.55 2.71 -14.36
N GLY A 205 -14.43 1.41 -14.11
CA GLY A 205 -13.46 0.54 -14.77
C GLY A 205 -14.13 -0.69 -15.37
N SER A 206 -13.60 -1.15 -16.51
CA SER A 206 -13.98 -2.41 -17.16
C SER A 206 -12.90 -3.46 -16.98
N TYR A 207 -13.31 -4.69 -16.66
CA TYR A 207 -12.41 -5.82 -16.42
C TYR A 207 -12.95 -7.05 -17.16
N PRO A 208 -12.39 -7.38 -18.35
CA PRO A 208 -12.81 -8.56 -19.09
C PRO A 208 -12.49 -9.84 -18.31
N PHE A 209 -13.32 -10.86 -18.46
CA PHE A 209 -13.11 -12.18 -17.86
C PHE A 209 -13.45 -13.30 -18.84
N VAL A 210 -12.82 -14.45 -18.62
CA VAL A 210 -13.20 -15.73 -19.21
C VAL A 210 -13.37 -16.71 -18.06
N GLN A 211 -14.57 -17.26 -17.91
CA GLN A 211 -14.91 -18.20 -16.84
C GLN A 211 -15.73 -19.35 -17.43
N ASN A 212 -15.21 -20.58 -17.30
CA ASN A 212 -15.86 -21.80 -17.81
C ASN A 212 -16.25 -21.72 -19.31
N GLY A 213 -15.43 -21.06 -20.14
CA GLY A 213 -15.70 -20.87 -21.57
C GLY A 213 -16.66 -19.71 -21.90
N ALA A 214 -17.34 -19.12 -20.90
CA ALA A 214 -18.11 -17.90 -21.06
C ALA A 214 -17.18 -16.68 -20.92
N TYR A 215 -17.34 -15.70 -21.81
CA TYR A 215 -16.62 -14.43 -21.77
C TYR A 215 -17.56 -13.30 -21.37
N GLY A 216 -17.03 -12.28 -20.72
CA GLY A 216 -17.79 -11.12 -20.32
C GLY A 216 -16.92 -10.02 -19.74
N THR A 217 -17.55 -9.00 -19.19
CA THR A 217 -16.89 -7.83 -18.61
C THR A 217 -17.51 -7.50 -17.26
N ASN A 218 -16.68 -7.40 -16.22
CA ASN A 218 -17.09 -6.84 -14.95
C ASN A 218 -16.87 -5.33 -14.99
N ILE A 219 -17.94 -4.57 -14.78
CA ILE A 219 -17.87 -3.13 -14.62
C ILE A 219 -17.83 -2.82 -13.14
N VAL A 220 -16.81 -2.06 -12.71
CA VAL A 220 -16.64 -1.66 -11.33
C VAL A 220 -16.84 -0.16 -11.24
N ILE A 221 -17.85 0.26 -10.47
CA ILE A 221 -18.14 1.67 -10.18
C ILE A 221 -17.72 1.96 -8.75
N ARG A 222 -16.91 3.01 -8.56
CA ARG A 222 -16.38 3.41 -7.25
C ARG A 222 -16.63 4.88 -6.97
N GLY A 223 -16.94 5.21 -5.72
CA GLY A 223 -17.16 6.59 -5.27
C GLY A 223 -17.35 6.68 -3.76
N GLN A 224 -17.32 7.89 -3.23
CA GLN A 224 -17.53 8.15 -1.80
C GLN A 224 -19.01 8.39 -1.44
N ASP A 225 -19.84 8.66 -2.44
CA ASP A 225 -21.27 8.91 -2.29
C ASP A 225 -22.04 7.65 -2.72
N GLY A 226 -22.61 6.96 -1.74
CA GLY A 226 -23.35 5.73 -1.97
C GLY A 226 -24.58 5.92 -2.87
N ALA A 227 -25.26 7.06 -2.77
CA ALA A 227 -26.42 7.35 -3.59
C ALA A 227 -26.03 7.59 -5.06
N LEU A 228 -24.89 8.25 -5.30
CA LEU A 228 -24.37 8.40 -6.66
C LEU A 228 -23.91 7.06 -7.25
N VAL A 229 -23.21 6.23 -6.46
CA VAL A 229 -22.80 4.88 -6.90
C VAL A 229 -24.02 4.05 -7.25
N GLU A 230 -25.05 4.04 -6.40
CA GLU A 230 -26.29 3.30 -6.65
C GLU A 230 -27.03 3.81 -7.89
N ALA A 231 -27.13 5.13 -8.06
CA ALA A 231 -27.76 5.73 -9.24
C ALA A 231 -27.05 5.32 -10.54
N ALA A 232 -25.71 5.39 -10.58
CA ALA A 232 -24.93 4.98 -11.73
C ALA A 232 -25.05 3.47 -12.00
N MET A 233 -25.08 2.64 -10.96
CA MET A 233 -25.27 1.19 -11.07
C MET A 233 -26.66 0.84 -11.63
N MET A 234 -27.72 1.53 -11.19
CA MET A 234 -29.06 1.34 -11.73
C MET A 234 -29.15 1.73 -13.21
N GLU A 235 -28.46 2.79 -13.62
CA GLU A 235 -28.41 3.20 -15.03
C GLU A 235 -27.61 2.21 -15.88
N LEU A 236 -26.47 1.73 -15.36
CA LEU A 236 -25.69 0.68 -16.01
C LEU A 236 -26.52 -0.60 -16.22
N ALA A 237 -27.29 -1.03 -15.21
CA ALA A 237 -28.17 -2.19 -15.31
C ALA A 237 -29.32 -1.99 -16.32
N LYS A 238 -29.75 -0.75 -16.58
CA LYS A 238 -30.72 -0.45 -17.65
C LYS A 238 -30.09 -0.50 -19.04
N LEU A 239 -28.85 -0.04 -19.17
CA LEU A 239 -28.10 -0.11 -20.43
C LEU A 239 -27.77 -1.56 -20.82
N PHE A 240 -27.50 -2.40 -19.82
CA PHE A 240 -27.19 -3.80 -19.99
C PHE A 240 -28.06 -4.63 -19.05
N PRO A 241 -29.35 -4.84 -19.38
CA PRO A 241 -30.21 -5.72 -18.61
C PRO A 241 -29.56 -7.09 -18.49
N ALA A 242 -29.67 -7.72 -17.32
CA ALA A 242 -29.28 -9.12 -17.18
C ALA A 242 -30.10 -9.91 -18.21
N ASP A 243 -29.42 -10.70 -19.05
CA ASP A 243 -30.13 -11.51 -20.05
C ASP A 243 -31.11 -12.45 -19.30
N GLU A 244 -32.42 -12.25 -19.48
CA GLU A 244 -33.44 -13.24 -19.08
C GLU A 244 -33.38 -14.40 -20.07
N GLN A 245 -32.43 -15.33 -19.89
CA GLN A 245 -32.33 -16.66 -20.54
C GLN A 245 -30.97 -17.29 -20.15
N GLY A 246 -30.86 -18.46 -19.53
CA GLY A 246 -31.80 -19.48 -19.05
C GLY A 246 -31.00 -20.54 -18.29
#